data_AF-A0A7Y5GAV6-F1
#
_entry.id   AF-A0A7Y5GAV6-F1
#
_cell.length_a   1.000
_cell.length_b   1.000
_cell.length_c   1.000
_cell.angle_alpha   90.00
_cell.angle_beta   90.00
_cell.angle_gamma   90.00
#
_symmetry.space_group_name_H-M   'P 1'
#
loop_
_entity.id
_entity.type
_entity.pdbx_description
1 polymer ?
#
loop_
_entity_poly.entity_id
_entity_poly.type
_entity_poly.pdbx_seq_one_letter_code
_entity_poly.pdbx_strand_id
1 'polypeptide(L)'
;MKFYIIIACFLSIASSDVQSQTLTISYLGNMGVVIDDGKQSLIIDGIHSFYDALYMYPPQTLVDSILNRQGRFDKVQSVFVTHRHRDHFDPLLTLRFLQHAGARAFVPRQVVDSMALYKNFSSIQKRVTGLKPAGRDTLSGLSYPVIALNIPHTYQQRHHAVQNIGYIIEIAGKKILHVGDMDADNDVLESLNLLQDKIDIAILPLWMMYDADNRHLVEQWIKPKTVIITHVYSGEKESELIEFEQSIPGSVIFYKLYQTVRF
;
A
#
# COMPACT_ATOMS: atom_id res chain seq x y z
N MET A 1 51.72 30.13 -48.73
CA MET A 1 50.68 30.27 -47.69
C MET A 1 50.03 28.92 -47.45
N LYS A 2 50.22 28.31 -46.28
CA LYS A 2 49.54 27.05 -45.89
C LYS A 2 48.28 27.42 -45.11
N PHE A 3 47.11 27.02 -45.59
CA PHE A 3 45.85 27.13 -44.87
C PHE A 3 45.68 25.94 -43.94
N TYR A 4 45.48 26.18 -42.64
CA TYR A 4 45.07 25.17 -41.67
C TYR A 4 43.55 25.28 -41.48
N ILE A 5 42.83 24.19 -41.73
CA ILE A 5 41.41 24.06 -41.43
C ILE A 5 41.32 23.55 -39.98
N ILE A 6 40.76 24.36 -39.09
CA ILE A 6 40.44 23.96 -37.72
C ILE A 6 39.03 23.35 -37.75
N ILE A 7 38.95 22.04 -37.53
CA ILE A 7 37.68 21.34 -37.32
C ILE A 7 37.34 21.46 -35.83
N ALA A 8 36.32 22.23 -35.51
CA ALA A 8 35.76 22.30 -34.15
C ALA A 8 34.76 21.15 -33.96
N CYS A 9 35.14 20.13 -33.19
CA CYS A 9 34.23 19.10 -32.71
C CYS A 9 33.39 19.65 -31.55
N PHE A 10 32.10 19.91 -31.81
CA PHE A 10 31.12 20.11 -30.75
C PHE A 10 30.78 18.77 -30.11
N LEU A 11 31.28 18.52 -28.90
CA LEU A 11 30.75 17.45 -28.05
C LEU A 11 29.39 17.91 -27.49
N SER A 12 28.32 17.38 -28.06
CA SER A 12 26.99 17.47 -27.47
C SER A 12 26.94 16.60 -26.22
N ILE A 13 27.02 17.22 -25.05
CA ILE A 13 26.70 16.55 -23.79
C ILE A 13 25.18 16.34 -23.80
N ALA A 14 24.74 15.12 -24.10
CA ALA A 14 23.35 14.74 -23.92
C ALA A 14 23.07 14.73 -22.40
N SER A 15 22.47 15.80 -21.89
CA SER A 15 21.82 15.75 -20.59
C SER A 15 20.71 14.73 -20.69
N SER A 16 20.90 13.55 -20.09
CA SER A 16 19.79 12.66 -19.81
C SER A 16 18.85 13.40 -18.87
N ASP A 17 17.71 13.86 -19.40
CA ASP A 17 16.58 14.28 -18.60
C ASP A 17 16.24 13.11 -17.67
N VAL A 18 16.67 13.22 -16.42
CA VAL A 18 16.16 12.39 -15.34
C VAL A 18 14.73 12.85 -15.17
N GLN A 19 13.81 12.26 -15.93
CA GLN A 19 12.40 12.42 -15.69
C GLN A 19 12.14 11.95 -14.27
N SER A 20 11.91 12.90 -13.37
CA SER A 20 11.55 12.66 -11.98
C SER A 20 10.43 11.63 -11.98
N GLN A 21 10.70 10.41 -11.50
CA GLN A 21 9.68 9.39 -11.35
C GLN A 21 8.69 9.94 -10.33
N THR A 22 7.49 10.32 -10.78
CA THR A 22 6.44 10.79 -9.89
C THR A 22 5.80 9.58 -9.25
N LEU A 23 6.00 9.43 -7.94
CA LEU A 23 5.28 8.42 -7.18
C LEU A 23 3.83 8.90 -7.01
N THR A 24 2.88 8.01 -7.27
CA THR A 24 1.48 8.28 -6.97
C THR A 24 0.90 7.19 -6.07
N ILE A 25 0.07 7.60 -5.13
CA ILE A 25 -0.71 6.71 -4.27
C ILE A 25 -2.17 7.07 -4.47
N SER A 26 -2.99 6.09 -4.87
CA SER A 26 -4.40 6.30 -5.15
C SER A 26 -5.29 5.40 -4.31
N TYR A 27 -6.36 5.96 -3.78
CA TYR A 27 -7.32 5.26 -2.95
C TYR A 27 -8.23 4.33 -3.77
N LEU A 28 -8.36 3.08 -3.33
CA LEU A 28 -9.21 2.05 -3.95
C LEU A 28 -10.43 1.68 -3.09
N GLY A 29 -10.41 1.98 -1.79
CA GLY A 29 -11.49 1.70 -0.83
C GLY A 29 -10.96 1.13 0.48
N ASN A 30 -11.56 1.50 1.60
CA ASN A 30 -11.15 1.16 2.97
C ASN A 30 -9.67 1.45 3.28
N MET A 31 -8.80 0.42 3.35
CA MET A 31 -7.34 0.56 3.43
C MET A 31 -6.65 0.35 2.08
N GLY A 32 -7.41 -0.02 1.06
CA GLY A 32 -6.94 -0.36 -0.27
C GLY A 32 -6.30 0.82 -1.01
N VAL A 33 -5.08 0.62 -1.50
CA VAL A 33 -4.35 1.59 -2.31
C VAL A 33 -3.65 0.94 -3.50
N VAL A 34 -3.47 1.71 -4.58
CA VAL A 34 -2.48 1.41 -5.63
C VAL A 34 -1.34 2.42 -5.54
N ILE A 35 -0.11 1.90 -5.57
CA ILE A 35 1.13 2.69 -5.56
C ILE A 35 1.80 2.50 -6.92
N ASP A 36 2.10 3.60 -7.62
CA ASP A 36 2.59 3.61 -9.00
C ASP A 36 3.78 4.57 -9.12
N ASP A 37 4.92 4.09 -9.64
CA ASP A 37 6.15 4.87 -9.86
C ASP A 37 6.34 5.34 -11.32
N GLY A 38 5.30 5.17 -12.14
CA GLY A 38 5.28 5.42 -13.58
C GLY A 38 5.72 4.24 -14.43
N LYS A 39 6.53 3.32 -13.88
CA LYS A 39 7.08 2.13 -14.58
C LYS A 39 6.34 0.86 -14.18
N GLN A 40 6.04 0.71 -12.90
CA GLN A 40 5.33 -0.43 -12.33
C GLN A 40 4.41 0.06 -11.21
N SER A 41 3.46 -0.80 -10.84
CA SER A 41 2.60 -0.54 -9.70
C SER A 41 2.39 -1.78 -8.84
N LEU A 42 1.89 -1.54 -7.64
CA LEU A 42 1.48 -2.57 -6.68
C LEU A 42 0.16 -2.17 -6.03
N ILE A 43 -0.61 -3.17 -5.60
CA ILE A 43 -1.84 -2.96 -4.83
C ILE A 43 -1.63 -3.50 -3.41
N ILE A 44 -2.08 -2.76 -2.40
CA ILE A 44 -2.23 -3.23 -1.02
C ILE A 44 -3.72 -3.15 -0.68
N ASP A 45 -4.32 -4.22 -0.17
CA ASP A 45 -5.71 -4.26 0.36
C ASP A 45 -6.82 -3.74 -0.59
N GLY A 46 -6.53 -3.62 -1.89
CA GLY A 46 -7.42 -2.95 -2.85
C GLY A 46 -8.24 -3.87 -3.77
N ILE A 47 -8.14 -5.19 -3.61
CA ILE A 47 -8.86 -6.16 -4.44
C ILE A 47 -9.98 -6.80 -3.62
N HIS A 48 -11.05 -6.03 -3.45
CA HIS A 48 -12.26 -6.45 -2.73
C HIS A 48 -13.51 -5.83 -3.34
N SER A 49 -14.67 -6.18 -2.80
CA SER A 49 -15.98 -5.64 -3.20
C SER A 49 -16.81 -5.34 -1.97
N PHE A 50 -18.10 -5.03 -2.15
CA PHE A 50 -19.04 -4.85 -1.03
C PHE A 50 -18.94 -5.99 -0.03
N TYR A 51 -18.77 -5.63 1.24
CA TYR A 51 -18.81 -6.54 2.39
C TYR A 51 -19.86 -6.07 3.39
N ASP A 52 -19.74 -4.81 3.82
CA ASP A 52 -20.66 -4.13 4.71
C ASP A 52 -20.68 -2.64 4.34
N ALA A 53 -21.83 -1.98 4.49
CA ALA A 53 -22.04 -0.57 4.15
C ALA A 53 -21.19 0.39 5.01
N LEU A 54 -20.71 -0.07 6.17
CA LEU A 54 -19.83 0.72 7.04
C LEU A 54 -18.44 1.00 6.43
N TYR A 55 -17.99 0.17 5.48
CA TYR A 55 -16.66 0.27 4.87
C TYR A 55 -16.76 0.78 3.43
N MET A 56 -15.85 1.66 3.04
CA MET A 56 -15.75 2.07 1.63
C MET A 56 -15.19 0.93 0.80
N TYR A 57 -15.77 0.66 -0.37
CA TYR A 57 -15.35 -0.44 -1.23
C TYR A 57 -15.25 0.00 -2.71
N PRO A 58 -14.44 -0.69 -3.52
CA PRO A 58 -14.35 -0.43 -4.95
C PRO A 58 -15.70 -0.71 -5.62
N PRO A 59 -16.28 0.22 -6.40
CA PRO A 59 -17.47 -0.05 -7.20
C PRO A 59 -17.14 -1.09 -8.27
N GLN A 60 -18.15 -1.76 -8.81
CA GLN A 60 -17.96 -2.82 -9.80
C GLN A 60 -17.11 -2.37 -11.00
N THR A 61 -17.27 -1.14 -11.47
CA THR A 61 -16.47 -0.56 -12.55
C THR A 61 -14.97 -0.47 -12.24
N LEU A 62 -14.62 -0.17 -10.98
CA LEU A 62 -13.24 -0.19 -10.50
C LEU A 62 -12.73 -1.63 -10.39
N VAL A 63 -13.51 -2.54 -9.80
CA VAL A 63 -13.18 -3.96 -9.74
C VAL A 63 -12.90 -4.51 -11.14
N ASP A 64 -13.76 -4.22 -12.11
CA ASP A 64 -13.58 -4.64 -13.50
C ASP A 64 -12.32 -4.04 -14.12
N SER A 65 -11.99 -2.79 -13.81
CA SER A 65 -10.74 -2.15 -14.28
C SER A 65 -9.51 -2.85 -13.69
N ILE A 66 -9.53 -3.21 -12.40
CA ILE A 66 -8.46 -3.96 -11.73
C ILE A 66 -8.30 -5.33 -12.39
N LEU A 67 -9.39 -6.10 -12.48
CA LEU A 67 -9.38 -7.47 -12.99
C LEU A 67 -8.97 -7.53 -14.45
N ASN A 68 -9.45 -6.61 -15.28
CA ASN A 68 -9.10 -6.54 -16.70
C ASN A 68 -7.78 -5.79 -16.95
N ARG A 69 -7.06 -5.38 -15.89
CA ARG A 69 -5.78 -4.66 -15.97
C ARG A 69 -5.85 -3.42 -16.88
N GLN A 70 -6.91 -2.63 -16.73
CA GLN A 70 -7.15 -1.43 -17.53
C GLN A 70 -6.51 -0.20 -16.91
N GLY A 71 -6.02 0.72 -17.75
CA GLY A 71 -5.39 1.96 -17.28
C GLY A 71 -4.21 1.66 -16.36
N ARG A 72 -4.17 2.29 -15.18
CA ARG A 72 -3.06 2.14 -14.20
C ARG A 72 -2.87 0.72 -13.63
N PHE A 73 -3.81 -0.18 -13.88
CA PHE A 73 -3.74 -1.57 -13.40
C PHE A 73 -2.97 -2.51 -14.35
N ASP A 74 -2.65 -2.05 -15.56
CA ASP A 74 -1.87 -2.80 -16.56
C ASP A 74 -0.43 -3.12 -16.09
N LYS A 75 0.12 -2.24 -15.25
CA LYS A 75 1.47 -2.30 -14.68
C LYS A 75 1.57 -2.95 -13.30
N VAL A 76 0.47 -3.42 -12.73
CA VAL A 76 0.50 -3.99 -11.37
C VAL A 76 1.25 -5.32 -11.38
N GLN A 77 2.43 -5.36 -10.78
CA GLN A 77 3.28 -6.56 -10.73
C GLN A 77 3.13 -7.34 -9.43
N SER A 78 2.56 -6.73 -8.40
CA SER A 78 2.39 -7.39 -7.12
C SER A 78 1.17 -6.91 -6.34
N VAL A 79 0.65 -7.83 -5.55
CA VAL A 79 -0.48 -7.63 -4.64
C VAL A 79 -0.03 -7.98 -3.24
N PHE A 80 -0.32 -7.09 -2.31
CA PHE A 80 -0.15 -7.29 -0.89
C PHE A 80 -1.52 -7.27 -0.23
N VAL A 81 -1.67 -8.09 0.79
CA VAL A 81 -2.86 -8.10 1.64
C VAL A 81 -2.37 -8.10 3.08
N THR A 82 -2.91 -7.24 3.92
CA THR A 82 -2.50 -7.13 5.33
C THR A 82 -3.11 -8.25 6.15
N HIS A 83 -4.40 -8.55 5.95
CA HIS A 83 -5.12 -9.60 6.65
C HIS A 83 -6.36 -10.10 5.88
N ARG A 84 -7.09 -11.08 6.44
CA ARG A 84 -8.14 -11.82 5.72
C ARG A 84 -9.54 -11.19 5.72
N HIS A 85 -9.77 -10.05 6.37
CA HIS A 85 -11.12 -9.49 6.40
C HIS A 85 -11.56 -9.00 5.02
N ARG A 86 -12.88 -9.02 4.78
CA ARG A 86 -13.44 -8.91 3.42
C ARG A 86 -13.49 -7.48 2.88
N ASP A 87 -13.33 -6.51 3.77
CA ASP A 87 -13.14 -5.09 3.49
C ASP A 87 -11.70 -4.73 3.10
N HIS A 88 -10.77 -5.70 3.11
CA HIS A 88 -9.39 -5.56 2.59
C HIS A 88 -9.15 -6.48 1.38
N PHE A 89 -9.88 -7.58 1.30
CA PHE A 89 -9.55 -8.66 0.39
C PHE A 89 -10.77 -9.53 0.05
N ASP A 90 -10.94 -9.80 -1.25
CA ASP A 90 -11.80 -10.89 -1.72
C ASP A 90 -10.95 -12.01 -2.35
N PRO A 91 -11.10 -13.27 -1.89
CA PRO A 91 -10.29 -14.39 -2.38
C PRO A 91 -10.57 -14.74 -3.83
N LEU A 92 -11.82 -14.63 -4.31
CA LEU A 92 -12.15 -14.96 -5.67
C LEU A 92 -11.68 -13.87 -6.64
N LEU A 93 -11.84 -12.59 -6.28
CA LEU A 93 -11.36 -11.47 -7.09
C LEU A 93 -9.83 -11.47 -7.17
N THR A 94 -9.14 -11.69 -6.04
CA THR A 94 -7.68 -11.77 -6.03
C THR A 94 -7.16 -12.94 -6.86
N LEU A 95 -7.81 -14.11 -6.76
CA LEU A 95 -7.48 -15.26 -7.59
C LEU A 95 -7.65 -14.91 -9.08
N ARG A 96 -8.79 -14.33 -9.47
CA ARG A 96 -9.05 -13.89 -10.86
C ARG A 96 -7.99 -12.90 -11.35
N PHE A 97 -7.65 -11.90 -10.55
CA PHE A 97 -6.58 -10.95 -10.88
C PHE A 97 -5.24 -11.67 -11.14
N LEU A 98 -4.89 -12.59 -10.24
CA LEU A 98 -3.65 -13.37 -10.33
C LEU A 98 -3.67 -14.40 -11.46
N GLN A 99 -4.78 -14.67 -12.14
CA GLN A 99 -4.77 -15.53 -13.33
C GLN A 99 -3.99 -14.88 -14.48
N HIS A 100 -3.99 -13.55 -14.59
CA HIS A 100 -3.17 -12.81 -15.54
C HIS A 100 -1.67 -13.01 -15.24
N ALA A 101 -0.89 -13.28 -16.28
CA ALA A 101 0.54 -13.50 -16.14
C ALA A 101 1.25 -12.22 -15.62
N GLY A 102 2.31 -12.41 -14.83
CA GLY A 102 3.20 -11.31 -14.39
C GLY A 102 2.96 -10.80 -12.97
N ALA A 103 1.75 -10.93 -12.41
CA ALA A 103 1.48 -10.50 -11.03
C ALA A 103 1.79 -11.60 -10.00
N ARG A 104 2.32 -11.21 -8.83
CA ARG A 104 2.58 -12.09 -7.67
C ARG A 104 1.90 -11.54 -6.42
N ALA A 105 1.44 -12.41 -5.54
CA ALA A 105 0.87 -12.02 -4.25
C ALA A 105 1.80 -12.37 -3.09
N PHE A 106 1.88 -11.48 -2.11
CA PHE A 106 2.61 -11.64 -0.86
C PHE A 106 1.64 -11.32 0.27
N VAL A 107 1.17 -12.35 0.95
CA VAL A 107 -0.01 -12.26 1.82
C VAL A 107 0.14 -13.16 3.06
N PRO A 108 -0.52 -12.88 4.19
CA PRO A 108 -0.54 -13.77 5.34
C PRO A 108 -1.00 -15.18 4.97
N ARG A 109 -0.52 -16.19 5.71
CA ARG A 109 -0.92 -17.57 5.45
C ARG A 109 -2.44 -17.77 5.48
N GLN A 110 -3.16 -17.07 6.36
CA GLN A 110 -4.62 -17.12 6.40
C GLN A 110 -5.29 -16.67 5.10
N VAL A 111 -4.72 -15.68 4.40
CA VAL A 111 -5.22 -15.21 3.11
C VAL A 111 -5.00 -16.28 2.03
N VAL A 112 -3.84 -16.96 2.07
CA VAL A 112 -3.57 -18.12 1.20
C VAL A 112 -4.59 -19.23 1.43
N ASP A 113 -4.84 -19.57 2.70
CA ASP A 113 -5.77 -20.62 3.07
C ASP A 113 -7.20 -20.29 2.61
N SER A 114 -7.62 -19.01 2.67
CA SER A 114 -8.90 -18.55 2.10
C SER A 114 -8.97 -18.71 0.58
N MET A 115 -7.89 -18.43 -0.17
CA MET A 115 -7.87 -18.67 -1.62
C MET A 115 -7.83 -20.16 -1.98
N ALA A 116 -7.18 -20.98 -1.15
CA ALA A 116 -7.04 -22.42 -1.37
C ALA A 116 -8.38 -23.19 -1.35
N LEU A 117 -9.44 -22.57 -0.82
CA LEU A 117 -10.81 -23.12 -0.86
C LEU A 117 -11.40 -23.14 -2.28
N TYR A 118 -10.80 -22.43 -3.24
CA TYR A 118 -11.31 -22.31 -4.61
C TYR A 118 -10.57 -23.26 -5.57
N LYS A 119 -11.33 -23.95 -6.43
CA LYS A 119 -10.80 -24.99 -7.36
C LYS A 119 -9.66 -24.53 -8.25
N ASN A 120 -9.63 -23.25 -8.63
CA ASN A 120 -8.66 -22.64 -9.52
C ASN A 120 -7.38 -22.15 -8.81
N PHE A 121 -7.26 -22.29 -7.49
CA PHE A 121 -6.08 -21.85 -6.74
C PHE A 121 -4.77 -22.53 -7.22
N SER A 122 -4.84 -23.83 -7.56
CA SER A 122 -3.68 -24.59 -8.05
C SER A 122 -3.01 -23.96 -9.28
N SER A 123 -3.78 -23.26 -10.12
CA SER A 123 -3.27 -22.57 -11.33
C SER A 123 -2.49 -21.29 -11.02
N ILE A 124 -2.66 -20.70 -9.83
CA ILE A 124 -2.00 -19.48 -9.39
C ILE A 124 -1.07 -19.70 -8.18
N GLN A 125 -1.05 -20.89 -7.58
CA GLN A 125 -0.32 -21.17 -6.34
C GLN A 125 1.16 -20.73 -6.37
N LYS A 126 1.87 -20.95 -7.50
CA LYS A 126 3.28 -20.53 -7.65
C LYS A 126 3.49 -19.01 -7.64
N ARG A 127 2.41 -18.23 -7.85
CA ARG A 127 2.39 -16.77 -7.80
C ARG A 127 2.03 -16.23 -6.42
N VAL A 128 1.66 -17.08 -5.46
CA VAL A 128 1.25 -16.67 -4.11
C VAL A 128 2.31 -17.09 -3.10
N THR A 129 2.86 -16.10 -2.41
CA THR A 129 3.79 -16.29 -1.29
C THR A 129 3.03 -16.07 0.02
N GLY A 130 2.85 -17.15 0.79
CA GLY A 130 2.27 -17.08 2.13
C GLY A 130 3.32 -16.65 3.15
N LEU A 131 3.05 -15.56 3.85
CA LEU A 131 3.94 -14.93 4.82
C LEU A 131 3.57 -15.32 6.26
N LYS A 132 4.59 -15.42 7.10
CA LYS A 132 4.48 -15.57 8.56
C LYS A 132 5.70 -14.92 9.23
N PRO A 133 5.81 -13.58 9.18
CA PRO A 133 6.97 -12.88 9.71
C PRO A 133 7.15 -13.16 11.20
N ALA A 134 8.38 -13.43 11.62
CA ALA A 134 8.75 -13.58 13.02
C ALA A 134 9.26 -12.24 13.56
N GLY A 135 8.35 -11.27 13.69
CA GLY A 135 8.68 -9.87 13.98
C GLY A 135 8.91 -9.07 12.69
N ARG A 136 10.02 -9.30 11.97
CA ARG A 136 10.32 -8.64 10.69
C ARG A 136 11.04 -9.55 9.71
N ASP A 137 10.58 -9.58 8.46
CA ASP A 137 11.17 -10.39 7.38
C ASP A 137 11.39 -9.53 6.12
N THR A 138 12.58 -9.61 5.52
CA THR A 138 12.83 -9.02 4.19
C THR A 138 12.33 -9.97 3.10
N LEU A 139 11.48 -9.47 2.21
CA LEU A 139 10.94 -10.24 1.10
C LEU A 139 11.92 -10.24 -0.09
N SER A 140 11.92 -11.33 -0.84
CA SER A 140 12.77 -11.52 -2.03
C SER A 140 11.94 -11.80 -3.28
N GLY A 141 12.55 -11.59 -4.45
CA GLY A 141 11.90 -11.83 -5.75
C GLY A 141 10.93 -10.72 -6.19
N LEU A 142 11.07 -9.53 -5.62
CA LEU A 142 10.44 -8.28 -6.03
C LEU A 142 11.47 -7.36 -6.69
N SER A 143 11.03 -6.45 -7.57
CA SER A 143 11.87 -5.45 -8.23
C SER A 143 12.25 -4.28 -7.31
N TYR A 144 11.76 -4.28 -6.08
CA TYR A 144 11.97 -3.25 -5.07
C TYR A 144 12.03 -3.87 -3.67
N PRO A 145 12.71 -3.24 -2.70
CA PRO A 145 12.78 -3.73 -1.32
C PRO A 145 11.42 -3.73 -0.63
N VAL A 146 11.11 -4.82 0.06
CA VAL A 146 9.93 -4.92 0.95
C VAL A 146 10.30 -5.62 2.24
N ILE A 147 9.84 -5.06 3.36
CA ILE A 147 9.87 -5.68 4.69
C ILE A 147 8.44 -5.97 5.11
N ALA A 148 8.18 -7.21 5.52
CA ALA A 148 6.94 -7.62 6.17
C ALA A 148 7.12 -7.59 7.69
N LEU A 149 6.18 -6.96 8.38
CA LEU A 149 6.16 -6.78 9.82
C LEU A 149 5.02 -7.62 10.41
N ASN A 150 5.29 -8.38 11.47
CA ASN A 150 4.24 -9.04 12.23
C ASN A 150 3.60 -8.03 13.17
N ILE A 151 2.37 -7.62 12.88
CA ILE A 151 1.68 -6.58 13.63
C ILE A 151 0.39 -7.17 14.22
N PRO A 152 0.06 -6.94 15.50
CA PRO A 152 -1.24 -7.30 16.04
C PRO A 152 -2.37 -6.57 15.31
N HIS A 153 -3.44 -7.30 14.99
CA HIS A 153 -4.67 -6.68 14.50
C HIS A 153 -5.31 -5.77 15.57
N THR A 154 -6.03 -4.72 15.21
CA THR A 154 -6.86 -3.94 16.16
C THR A 154 -7.90 -4.82 16.87
N TYR A 155 -8.39 -4.40 18.04
CA TYR A 155 -9.41 -5.11 18.82
C TYR A 155 -9.01 -6.58 19.13
N GLN A 156 -7.80 -6.76 19.68
CA GLN A 156 -7.20 -8.07 19.97
C GLN A 156 -8.11 -9.03 20.77
N GLN A 157 -8.97 -8.52 21.66
CA GLN A 157 -9.94 -9.36 22.40
C GLN A 157 -10.82 -10.20 21.46
N ARG A 158 -11.19 -9.65 20.30
CA ARG A 158 -12.00 -10.31 19.27
C ARG A 158 -11.14 -10.90 18.15
N HIS A 159 -10.06 -10.22 17.75
CA HIS A 159 -9.29 -10.53 16.55
C HIS A 159 -7.89 -11.12 16.82
N HIS A 160 -7.59 -11.61 18.03
CA HIS A 160 -6.29 -12.24 18.37
C HIS A 160 -5.84 -13.34 17.39
N ALA A 161 -6.79 -14.05 16.78
CA ALA A 161 -6.50 -15.11 15.82
C ALA A 161 -6.34 -14.61 14.37
N VAL A 162 -6.53 -13.31 14.10
CA VAL A 162 -6.37 -12.72 12.76
C VAL A 162 -4.91 -12.35 12.57
N GLN A 163 -4.28 -12.89 11.52
CA GLN A 163 -2.94 -12.45 11.12
C GLN A 163 -3.04 -11.09 10.45
N ASN A 164 -2.28 -10.11 10.94
CA ASN A 164 -2.09 -8.81 10.29
C ASN A 164 -0.61 -8.60 9.98
N ILE A 165 -0.31 -8.17 8.76
CA ILE A 165 1.05 -7.90 8.30
C ILE A 165 1.14 -6.45 7.84
N GLY A 166 2.04 -5.70 8.47
CA GLY A 166 2.45 -4.40 7.96
C GLY A 166 3.52 -4.55 6.88
N TYR A 167 3.54 -3.62 5.93
CA TYR A 167 4.53 -3.59 4.86
C TYR A 167 5.31 -2.28 4.87
N ILE A 168 6.65 -2.37 4.82
CA ILE A 168 7.51 -1.24 4.44
C ILE A 168 7.99 -1.51 3.03
N ILE A 169 7.63 -0.63 2.09
CA ILE A 169 7.94 -0.75 0.67
C ILE A 169 8.81 0.43 0.25
N GLU A 170 9.95 0.16 -0.38
CA GLU A 170 10.81 1.21 -0.94
C GLU A 170 10.64 1.31 -2.45
N ILE A 171 9.92 2.31 -2.93
CA ILE A 171 9.62 2.49 -4.36
C ILE A 171 9.74 3.97 -4.75
N ALA A 172 10.27 4.25 -5.94
CA ALA A 172 10.61 5.61 -6.40
C ALA A 172 11.45 6.44 -5.39
N GLY A 173 12.32 5.77 -4.61
CA GLY A 173 13.15 6.41 -3.60
C GLY A 173 12.39 6.88 -2.34
N LYS A 174 11.17 6.41 -2.13
CA LYS A 174 10.36 6.66 -0.92
C LYS A 174 10.12 5.38 -0.16
N LYS A 175 10.17 5.44 1.18
CA LYS A 175 9.75 4.35 2.07
C LYS A 175 8.32 4.55 2.54
N ILE A 176 7.46 3.60 2.20
CA ILE A 176 6.03 3.65 2.46
C ILE A 176 5.69 2.56 3.47
N LEU A 177 5.15 2.95 4.62
CA LEU A 177 4.60 2.04 5.62
C LEU A 177 3.10 1.89 5.41
N HIS A 178 2.60 0.66 5.39
CA HIS A 178 1.17 0.35 5.46
C HIS A 178 0.93 -0.64 6.60
N VAL A 179 0.18 -0.25 7.63
CA VAL A 179 0.04 -1.04 8.86
C VAL A 179 -1.15 -2.01 8.86
N GLY A 180 -2.04 -1.88 7.87
CA GLY A 180 -3.32 -2.57 7.89
C GLY A 180 -4.17 -2.11 9.07
N ASP A 181 -4.81 -3.06 9.72
CA ASP A 181 -5.67 -2.80 10.86
C ASP A 181 -4.89 -2.90 12.17
N MET A 182 -4.24 -1.81 12.56
CA MET A 182 -3.36 -1.74 13.74
C MET A 182 -3.83 -0.64 14.70
N ASP A 183 -3.72 -0.87 16.01
CA ASP A 183 -3.90 0.18 17.02
C ASP A 183 -2.58 0.96 17.27
N ALA A 184 -2.69 2.22 17.65
CA ALA A 184 -1.56 3.00 18.15
C ALA A 184 -1.25 2.57 19.60
N ASP A 185 -0.62 1.42 19.75
CA ASP A 185 -0.18 0.87 21.04
C ASP A 185 1.32 1.14 21.25
N ASN A 186 1.68 1.69 22.42
CA ASN A 186 3.06 2.10 22.70
C ASN A 186 4.05 0.93 22.64
N ASP A 187 3.73 -0.20 23.28
CA ASP A 187 4.66 -1.32 23.41
C ASP A 187 4.84 -2.02 22.05
N VAL A 188 3.75 -2.11 21.28
CA VAL A 188 3.81 -2.60 19.90
C VAL A 188 4.68 -1.67 19.05
N LEU A 189 4.42 -0.37 19.05
CA LEU A 189 5.16 0.60 18.24
C LEU A 189 6.66 0.67 18.61
N GLU A 190 6.98 0.63 19.90
CA GLU A 190 8.36 0.53 20.39
C GLU A 190 9.05 -0.72 19.86
N SER A 191 8.38 -1.88 19.95
CA SER A 191 8.94 -3.16 19.49
C SER A 191 9.20 -3.22 17.98
N LEU A 192 8.41 -2.50 17.18
CA LEU A 192 8.60 -2.41 15.73
C LEU A 192 9.84 -1.58 15.35
N ASN A 193 10.29 -0.67 16.24
CA ASN A 193 11.49 0.15 16.07
C ASN A 193 11.56 0.83 14.69
N LEU A 194 10.47 1.51 14.29
CA LEU A 194 10.28 2.07 12.95
C LEU A 194 11.09 3.35 12.69
N LEU A 195 11.58 4.03 13.74
CA LEU A 195 12.42 5.23 13.60
C LEU A 195 13.67 5.01 12.74
N GLN A 196 14.27 3.83 12.82
CA GLN A 196 15.45 3.49 12.01
C GLN A 196 15.12 3.38 10.52
N ASP A 197 13.87 3.05 10.18
CA ASP A 197 13.46 2.81 8.81
C ASP A 197 13.31 4.13 8.03
N LYS A 198 13.13 5.27 8.72
CA LYS A 198 12.97 6.61 8.13
C LYS A 198 11.83 6.65 7.13
N ILE A 199 10.63 6.33 7.61
CA ILE A 199 9.41 6.28 6.81
C ILE A 199 9.12 7.66 6.19
N ASP A 200 8.96 7.71 4.87
CA ASP A 200 8.55 8.93 4.18
C ASP A 200 7.03 9.09 4.25
N ILE A 201 6.28 8.01 4.00
CA ILE A 201 4.83 8.02 3.91
C ILE A 201 4.28 6.89 4.78
N ALA A 202 3.39 7.18 5.71
CA ALA A 202 2.67 6.17 6.48
C ALA A 202 1.19 6.16 6.09
N ILE A 203 0.66 5.00 5.72
CA ILE A 203 -0.75 4.75 5.44
C ILE A 203 -1.34 4.09 6.70
N LEU A 204 -2.15 4.85 7.43
CA LEU A 204 -2.63 4.51 8.78
C LEU A 204 -4.17 4.55 8.83
N PRO A 205 -4.81 3.63 9.56
CA PRO A 205 -6.25 3.72 9.78
C PRO A 205 -6.61 4.94 10.63
N LEU A 206 -7.82 5.48 10.41
CA LEU A 206 -8.32 6.72 11.02
C LEU A 206 -8.12 6.80 12.53
N TRP A 207 -8.37 5.72 13.27
CA TRP A 207 -8.29 5.70 14.73
C TRP A 207 -6.88 5.95 15.27
N MET A 208 -5.82 5.61 14.52
CA MET A 208 -4.44 5.93 14.91
C MET A 208 -4.13 7.44 14.85
N MET A 209 -4.99 8.24 14.22
CA MET A 209 -4.80 9.67 14.07
C MET A 209 -5.88 10.50 14.78
N TYR A 210 -6.91 9.86 15.33
CA TYR A 210 -8.14 10.51 15.81
C TYR A 210 -7.91 11.43 17.01
N ASP A 211 -7.25 10.94 18.07
CA ASP A 211 -6.93 11.70 19.27
C ASP A 211 -5.45 12.12 19.34
N ALA A 212 -5.14 13.04 20.27
CA ALA A 212 -3.81 13.61 20.40
C ALA A 212 -2.77 12.61 20.93
N ASP A 213 -3.18 11.63 21.73
CA ASP A 213 -2.29 10.65 22.34
C ASP A 213 -1.81 9.66 21.27
N ASN A 214 -2.73 9.16 20.43
CA ASN A 214 -2.38 8.30 19.30
C ASN A 214 -1.49 9.03 18.29
N ARG A 215 -1.77 10.30 17.99
CA ARG A 215 -0.89 11.12 17.14
C ARG A 215 0.49 11.31 17.75
N HIS A 216 0.59 11.48 19.07
CA HIS A 216 1.86 11.57 19.76
C HIS A 216 2.66 10.28 19.63
N LEU A 217 2.01 9.10 19.76
CA LEU A 217 2.67 7.81 19.55
C LEU A 217 3.15 7.63 18.10
N VAL A 218 2.36 8.04 17.11
CA VAL A 218 2.76 8.01 15.69
C VAL A 218 3.99 8.89 15.45
N GLU A 219 4.01 10.12 15.97
CA GLU A 219 5.16 11.02 15.85
C GLU A 219 6.39 10.50 16.61
N GLN A 220 6.19 9.92 17.79
CA GLN A 220 7.27 9.39 18.63
C GLN A 220 7.95 8.16 18.01
N TRP A 221 7.17 7.22 17.47
CA TRP A 221 7.68 5.89 17.09
C TRP A 221 7.80 5.65 15.58
N ILE A 222 6.99 6.32 14.76
CA ILE A 222 7.00 6.17 13.31
C ILE A 222 7.68 7.38 12.65
N LYS A 223 7.29 8.58 13.09
CA LYS A 223 7.80 9.87 12.58
C LYS A 223 7.80 9.99 11.05
N PRO A 224 6.67 9.75 10.37
CA PRO A 224 6.60 9.84 8.92
C PRO A 224 6.63 11.31 8.46
N LYS A 225 7.11 11.56 7.23
CA LYS A 225 7.04 12.91 6.64
C LYS A 225 5.63 13.28 6.19
N THR A 226 4.84 12.28 5.80
CA THR A 226 3.44 12.43 5.39
C THR A 226 2.62 11.26 5.92
N VAL A 227 1.43 11.55 6.42
CA VAL A 227 0.45 10.52 6.81
C VAL A 227 -0.69 10.50 5.80
N ILE A 228 -0.99 9.34 5.24
CA ILE A 228 -2.22 9.08 4.51
C ILE A 228 -3.17 8.36 5.46
N ILE A 229 -4.31 8.97 5.75
CA ILE A 229 -5.32 8.45 6.67
C ILE A 229 -6.37 7.69 5.87
N THR A 230 -6.59 6.43 6.20
CA THR A 230 -7.49 5.50 5.50
C THR A 230 -8.46 4.84 6.50
N HIS A 231 -9.25 3.85 6.06
CA HIS A 231 -10.25 3.17 6.89
C HIS A 231 -11.31 4.15 7.47
N VAL A 232 -11.74 5.10 6.64
CA VAL A 232 -12.79 6.06 7.00
C VAL A 232 -14.15 5.39 6.89
N TYR A 233 -14.98 5.57 7.91
CA TYR A 233 -16.35 5.07 7.93
C TYR A 233 -17.20 5.72 6.82
N SER A 234 -17.96 4.92 6.07
CA SER A 234 -18.72 5.41 4.90
C SER A 234 -19.80 6.44 5.22
N GLY A 235 -20.22 6.56 6.48
CA GLY A 235 -21.22 7.53 6.93
C GLY A 235 -20.66 8.83 7.51
N GLU A 236 -19.34 9.00 7.57
CA GLU A 236 -18.72 10.27 8.00
C GLU A 236 -19.08 11.39 7.03
N LYS A 237 -19.30 12.60 7.57
CA LYS A 237 -19.58 13.75 6.70
C LYS A 237 -18.28 14.27 6.10
N GLU A 238 -18.28 14.52 4.79
CA GLU A 238 -17.13 15.09 4.09
C GLU A 238 -16.58 16.37 4.75
N SER A 239 -17.45 17.25 5.26
CA SER A 239 -17.01 18.45 5.97
C SER A 239 -16.23 18.15 7.25
N GLU A 240 -16.64 17.13 8.01
CA GLU A 240 -15.97 16.73 9.26
C GLU A 240 -14.60 16.10 8.95
N LEU A 241 -14.49 15.35 7.84
CA LEU A 241 -13.23 14.78 7.38
C LEU A 241 -12.24 15.85 6.90
N ILE A 242 -12.72 16.88 6.21
CA ILE A 242 -11.90 18.01 5.77
C ILE A 242 -11.40 18.82 6.97
N GLU A 243 -12.28 19.13 7.93
CA GLU A 243 -11.88 19.81 9.17
C GLU A 243 -10.86 18.98 9.97
N PHE A 244 -11.05 17.66 10.02
CA PHE A 244 -10.12 16.75 10.67
C PHE A 244 -8.75 16.73 9.98
N GLU A 245 -8.67 16.61 8.65
CA GLU A 245 -7.40 16.68 7.90
C GLU A 245 -6.66 18.00 8.18
N GLN A 246 -7.38 19.14 8.14
CA GLN A 246 -6.81 20.46 8.40
C GLN A 246 -6.23 20.60 9.82
N SER A 247 -6.76 19.84 10.78
CA SER A 247 -6.27 19.82 12.16
C SER A 247 -4.95 19.04 12.34
N ILE A 248 -4.52 18.29 11.32
CA ILE A 248 -3.31 17.44 11.35
C ILE A 248 -2.39 17.83 10.19
N PRO A 249 -1.45 18.78 10.42
CA PRO A 249 -0.53 19.24 9.38
C PRO A 249 0.28 18.09 8.77
N GLY A 250 0.40 18.08 7.45
CA GLY A 250 1.16 17.05 6.73
C GLY A 250 0.42 15.71 6.58
N SER A 251 -0.88 15.67 6.86
CA SER A 251 -1.74 14.53 6.57
C SER A 251 -2.60 14.73 5.32
N VAL A 252 -3.06 13.62 4.74
CA VAL A 252 -4.10 13.56 3.71
C VAL A 252 -5.08 12.46 4.09
N ILE A 253 -6.38 12.74 4.08
CA ILE A 253 -7.40 11.72 4.32
C ILE A 253 -7.95 11.17 3.01
N PHE A 254 -7.98 9.85 2.89
CA PHE A 254 -8.56 9.11 1.78
C PHE A 254 -10.01 8.74 2.10
N TYR A 255 -10.91 9.59 1.60
CA TYR A 255 -12.35 9.44 1.79
C TYR A 255 -13.13 9.41 0.48
N LYS A 256 -12.45 9.64 -0.66
CA LYS A 256 -13.05 9.60 -2.00
C LYS A 256 -12.28 8.64 -2.90
N LEU A 257 -12.98 7.65 -3.45
CA LEU A 257 -12.39 6.70 -4.39
C LEU A 257 -11.63 7.41 -5.52
N TYR A 258 -10.47 6.86 -5.89
CA TYR A 258 -9.51 7.44 -6.85
C TYR A 258 -8.84 8.76 -6.44
N GLN A 259 -9.09 9.28 -5.25
CA GLN A 259 -8.27 10.36 -4.68
C GLN A 259 -6.80 9.92 -4.77
N THR A 260 -5.98 10.79 -5.36
CA THR A 260 -4.59 10.47 -5.73
C THR A 260 -3.68 11.56 -5.18
N VAL A 261 -2.65 11.16 -4.46
CA VAL A 261 -1.56 12.05 -4.01
C VAL A 261 -0.32 11.77 -4.86
N ARG A 262 0.44 12.81 -5.16
CA ARG A 262 1.68 12.76 -5.95
C ARG A 262 2.85 13.18 -5.08
N PHE A 263 3.97 12.46 -5.17
CA PHE A 263 5.20 12.67 -4.40
C PHE A 263 6.44 12.75 -5.29
#